data_AF-A0A379FD88-F1
#
_entry.id   AF-A0A379FD88-F1
#
_cell.length_a   1.000
_cell.length_b   1.000
_cell.length_c   1.000
_cell.angle_alpha   90.00
_cell.angle_beta   90.00
_cell.angle_gamma   90.00
#
_symmetry.space_group_name_H-M   'P 1'
#
loop_
_entity.id
_entity.type
_entity.pdbx_description
1 polymer ?
#
loop_
_entity_poly.entity_id
_entity_poly.type
_entity_poly.pdbx_seq_one_letter_code
_entity_poly.pdbx_strand_id
1 'polypeptide(L)'
;MSMQKIKLTLDLLARLCFKQVSVLSERASFSHAEYFSLESVLNALLTGKNKFFIGDECEVNHILDCFCDHLGIENTGVRRFVLKGAKFYFVSHDDFKKPLFGGLAGDVYYAIPQQPSDIEAYLIDSLSCHTRYYVTKYQGSHNK
;
A
#
# COMPACT_ATOMS: atom_id res chain seq x y z
N MET A 1 -20.10 17.05 -3.75
CA MET A 1 -19.30 16.05 -3.00
C MET A 1 -20.22 15.42 -1.95
N SER A 2 -20.38 14.09 -1.88
CA SER A 2 -21.39 13.48 -0.99
C SER A 2 -20.98 13.56 0.50
N MET A 3 -21.95 13.69 1.40
CA MET A 3 -21.73 13.82 2.85
C MET A 3 -20.97 12.63 3.46
N GLN A 4 -21.18 11.43 2.91
CA GLN A 4 -20.41 10.22 3.25
C GLN A 4 -18.94 10.32 2.84
N LYS A 5 -18.62 10.97 1.70
CA LYS A 5 -17.22 11.20 1.26
C LYS A 5 -16.51 12.14 2.22
N ILE A 6 -17.19 13.20 2.67
CA ILE A 6 -16.65 14.18 3.62
C ILE A 6 -16.32 13.49 4.95
N LYS A 7 -17.26 12.72 5.51
CA LYS A 7 -17.08 12.01 6.78
C LYS A 7 -15.91 11.02 6.74
N LEU A 8 -15.86 10.13 5.75
CA LEU A 8 -14.76 9.18 5.60
C LEU A 8 -13.40 9.88 5.44
N THR A 9 -13.34 10.95 4.64
CA THR A 9 -12.09 11.68 4.41
C THR A 9 -11.61 12.38 5.69
N LEU A 10 -12.52 12.99 6.47
CA LEU A 10 -12.21 13.62 7.76
C LEU A 10 -11.74 12.58 8.79
N ASP A 11 -12.42 11.44 8.89
CA ASP A 11 -12.05 10.37 9.82
C ASP A 11 -10.66 9.80 9.48
N LEU A 12 -10.36 9.60 8.19
CA LEU A 12 -9.05 9.15 7.73
C LEU A 12 -7.95 10.19 7.99
N LEU A 13 -8.23 11.47 7.73
CA LEU A 13 -7.29 12.57 8.01
C LEU A 13 -6.97 12.68 9.50
N ALA A 14 -7.98 12.57 10.37
CA ALA A 14 -7.79 12.60 11.82
C ALA A 14 -6.89 11.43 12.29
N ARG A 15 -7.15 10.22 11.78
CA ARG A 15 -6.31 9.03 12.07
C ARG A 15 -4.88 9.21 11.55
N LEU A 16 -4.70 9.81 10.37
CA LEU A 16 -3.39 10.00 9.77
C LEU A 16 -2.57 11.05 10.52
N CYS A 17 -3.17 12.16 10.92
CA CYS A 17 -2.54 13.16 11.79
C CYS A 17 -2.11 12.55 13.13
N PHE A 18 -2.98 11.74 13.76
CA PHE A 18 -2.64 11.08 15.03
C PHE A 18 -1.45 10.13 14.86
N LYS A 19 -1.46 9.30 13.80
CA LYS A 19 -0.34 8.39 13.52
C LYS A 19 0.96 9.10 13.18
N GLN A 20 0.92 10.20 12.43
CA GLN A 20 2.12 11.01 12.16
C GLN A 20 2.73 11.56 13.44
N VAL A 21 1.91 12.02 14.39
CA VAL A 21 2.37 12.48 15.70
C VAL A 21 2.99 11.33 16.51
N SER A 22 2.37 10.15 16.50
CA SER A 22 2.93 8.95 17.15
C SER A 22 4.28 8.54 16.54
N VAL A 23 4.38 8.50 15.21
CA VAL A 23 5.61 8.15 14.46
C VAL A 23 6.73 9.19 14.68
N LEU A 24 6.40 10.48 14.85
CA LEU A 24 7.39 11.50 15.18
C LEU A 24 7.86 11.41 16.64
N SER A 25 7.01 10.91 17.55
CA SER A 25 7.35 10.71 18.96
C SER A 25 8.25 9.48 19.16
N GLU A 26 8.12 8.46 18.31
CA GLU A 26 8.95 7.26 18.31
C GLU A 26 10.03 7.39 17.24
N ARG A 27 11.22 7.88 17.60
CA ARG A 27 12.36 8.02 16.68
C ARG A 27 12.56 6.77 15.81
N ALA A 28 12.15 6.87 14.56
CA ALA A 28 12.72 6.25 13.37
C ALA A 28 13.14 4.79 13.54
N SER A 29 12.17 3.89 13.62
CA SER A 29 12.35 2.57 13.03
C SER A 29 10.98 1.99 12.69
N PHE A 30 10.85 1.57 11.44
CA PHE A 30 9.73 0.79 10.89
C PHE A 30 8.56 1.57 10.32
N SER A 31 8.54 1.52 9.00
CA SER A 31 7.49 1.87 8.09
C SER A 31 6.31 0.91 8.28
N HIS A 32 5.43 1.18 9.25
CA HIS A 32 4.35 0.26 9.63
C HIS A 32 3.29 0.09 8.53
N ALA A 33 2.91 -1.15 8.23
CA ALA A 33 1.87 -1.52 7.26
C ALA A 33 0.56 -0.72 7.47
N GLU A 34 0.21 -0.49 8.73
CA GLU A 34 -0.98 0.28 9.09
C GLU A 34 -0.92 1.75 8.63
N TYR A 35 0.26 2.37 8.58
CA TYR A 35 0.42 3.76 8.10
C TYR A 35 0.28 3.83 6.58
N PHE A 36 0.90 2.90 5.83
CA PHE A 36 0.80 2.88 4.37
C PHE A 36 -0.56 2.53 3.86
N SER A 37 -1.20 1.57 4.51
CA SER A 37 -2.58 1.23 4.19
C SER A 37 -3.49 2.47 4.33
N LEU A 38 -3.37 3.20 5.44
CA LEU A 38 -4.15 4.42 5.68
C LEU A 38 -3.83 5.55 4.68
N GLU A 39 -2.55 5.82 4.43
CA GLU A 39 -2.10 6.84 3.47
C GLU A 39 -2.59 6.53 2.06
N SER A 40 -2.52 5.26 1.63
CA SER A 40 -2.96 4.83 0.32
C SER A 40 -4.46 5.04 0.10
N VAL A 41 -5.28 4.77 1.13
CA VAL A 41 -6.73 4.95 1.10
C VAL A 41 -7.05 6.43 0.93
N LEU A 42 -6.43 7.29 1.76
CA LEU A 42 -6.61 8.73 1.66
C LEU A 42 -6.17 9.25 0.28
N ASN A 43 -4.99 8.86 -0.18
CA ASN A 43 -4.47 9.31 -1.46
C ASN A 43 -5.37 8.85 -2.63
N ALA A 44 -5.90 7.63 -2.60
CA ALA A 44 -6.84 7.14 -3.60
C ALA A 44 -8.14 7.94 -3.63
N LEU A 45 -8.68 8.31 -2.46
CA LEU A 45 -9.91 9.13 -2.36
C LEU A 45 -9.72 10.54 -2.93
N LEU A 46 -8.50 11.08 -2.85
CA LEU A 46 -8.12 12.40 -3.35
C LEU A 46 -7.80 12.40 -4.84
N THR A 47 -7.06 11.40 -5.32
CA THR A 47 -6.47 11.40 -6.67
C THR A 47 -7.17 10.47 -7.66
N GLY A 48 -7.92 9.46 -7.17
CA GLY A 48 -8.51 8.41 -7.99
C GLY A 48 -7.50 7.41 -8.59
N LYS A 49 -6.20 7.56 -8.28
CA LYS A 49 -5.15 6.67 -8.80
C LYS A 49 -5.24 5.28 -8.17
N ASN A 50 -4.89 4.26 -8.96
CA ASN A 50 -4.79 2.89 -8.47
C ASN A 50 -3.62 2.73 -7.47
N LYS A 51 -3.72 1.73 -6.60
CA LYS A 51 -2.74 1.41 -5.56
C LYS A 51 -2.28 -0.03 -5.72
N PHE A 52 -0.98 -0.25 -5.67
CA PHE A 52 -0.37 -1.57 -5.76
C PHE A 52 0.47 -1.79 -4.52
N PHE A 53 0.17 -2.85 -3.78
CA PHE A 53 0.99 -3.35 -2.67
C PHE A 53 1.69 -4.60 -3.15
N ILE A 54 3.02 -4.55 -3.20
CA ILE A 54 3.86 -5.66 -3.64
C ILE A 54 4.82 -5.99 -2.49
N GLY A 55 4.86 -7.25 -2.08
CA GLY A 55 5.68 -7.74 -0.98
C GLY A 55 5.67 -9.26 -0.90
N ASP A 56 6.25 -9.82 0.16
CA ASP A 56 6.05 -11.24 0.43
C ASP A 56 4.60 -11.56 0.88
N GLU A 57 4.26 -12.84 0.94
CA GLU A 57 2.91 -13.30 1.28
C GLU A 57 2.45 -12.85 2.69
N CYS A 58 3.36 -12.85 3.67
CA CYS A 58 3.06 -12.46 5.04
C CYS A 58 2.84 -10.94 5.13
N GLU A 59 3.70 -10.16 4.49
CA GLU A 59 3.60 -8.70 4.44
C GLU A 59 2.33 -8.25 3.74
N VAL A 60 2.03 -8.82 2.56
CA VAL A 60 0.84 -8.47 1.78
C VAL A 60 -0.44 -8.78 2.55
N ASN A 61 -0.49 -9.93 3.23
CA ASN A 61 -1.63 -10.26 4.10
C ASN A 61 -1.74 -9.29 5.27
N HIS A 62 -0.64 -8.92 5.91
CA HIS A 62 -0.66 -7.96 7.01
C HIS A 62 -1.13 -6.56 6.56
N ILE A 63 -0.69 -6.07 5.39
CA ILE A 63 -1.18 -4.79 4.84
C ILE A 63 -2.67 -4.90 4.48
N LEU A 64 -3.12 -6.05 3.96
CA LEU A 64 -4.52 -6.31 3.65
C LEU A 64 -5.40 -6.29 4.91
N ASP A 65 -4.96 -6.90 6.01
CA ASP A 65 -5.65 -6.81 7.31
C ASP A 65 -5.82 -5.35 7.74
N CYS A 66 -4.71 -4.60 7.74
CA CYS A 66 -4.73 -3.17 8.07
C CYS A 66 -5.69 -2.38 7.18
N PHE A 67 -5.73 -2.71 5.88
CA PHE A 67 -6.62 -2.07 4.90
C PHE A 67 -8.09 -2.33 5.22
N CYS A 68 -8.43 -3.59 5.49
CA CYS A 68 -9.78 -3.98 5.87
C CYS A 68 -10.21 -3.29 7.17
N ASP A 69 -9.34 -3.23 8.17
CA ASP A 69 -9.59 -2.55 9.45
C ASP A 69 -9.85 -1.05 9.27
N HIS A 70 -9.07 -0.37 8.43
CA HIS A 70 -9.27 1.06 8.15
C HIS A 70 -10.62 1.35 7.49
N LEU A 71 -11.08 0.42 6.64
CA LEU A 71 -12.38 0.52 5.98
C LEU A 71 -13.54 -0.01 6.83
N GLY A 72 -13.25 -0.69 7.96
CA GLY A 72 -14.26 -1.33 8.80
C GLY A 72 -14.98 -2.49 8.08
N ILE A 73 -14.26 -3.25 7.28
CA ILE A 73 -14.77 -4.42 6.55
C ILE A 73 -14.04 -5.70 7.00
N GLU A 74 -14.70 -6.85 6.86
CA GLU A 74 -14.08 -8.15 7.15
C GLU A 74 -13.05 -8.52 6.09
N ASN A 75 -11.88 -9.02 6.50
CA ASN A 75 -10.90 -9.58 5.57
C ASN A 75 -11.33 -11.00 5.15
N THR A 76 -11.69 -11.15 3.88
CA THR A 76 -12.12 -12.41 3.27
C THR A 76 -11.02 -13.09 2.44
N GLY A 77 -9.80 -12.55 2.47
CA GLY A 77 -8.68 -12.99 1.62
C GLY A 77 -8.74 -12.48 0.18
N VAL A 78 -9.74 -11.67 -0.17
CA VAL A 78 -9.82 -11.01 -1.49
C VAL A 78 -8.68 -10.01 -1.63
N ARG A 79 -7.90 -10.11 -2.70
CA ARG A 79 -6.70 -9.28 -2.95
C ARG A 79 -6.90 -8.10 -3.90
N ARG A 80 -8.15 -7.82 -4.26
CA ARG A 80 -8.49 -6.72 -5.17
C ARG A 80 -9.74 -6.00 -4.73
N PHE A 81 -9.61 -4.68 -4.58
CA PHE A 81 -10.72 -3.82 -4.15
C PHE A 81 -10.93 -2.68 -5.13
N VAL A 82 -12.16 -2.18 -5.16
CA VAL A 82 -12.52 -0.96 -5.87
C VAL A 82 -13.11 0.00 -4.85
N LEU A 83 -12.40 1.07 -4.56
CA LEU A 83 -12.86 2.11 -3.65
C LEU A 83 -12.97 3.42 -4.43
N LYS A 84 -14.22 3.88 -4.63
CA LYS A 84 -14.54 5.17 -5.24
C LYS A 84 -13.80 5.43 -6.57
N GLY A 85 -13.65 4.41 -7.41
CA GLY A 85 -13.04 4.49 -8.74
C GLY A 85 -11.55 4.15 -8.79
N ALA A 86 -10.85 4.17 -7.65
CA ALA A 86 -9.50 3.66 -7.53
C ALA A 86 -9.51 2.15 -7.31
N LYS A 87 -8.59 1.43 -7.95
CA LYS A 87 -8.39 -0.02 -7.74
C LYS A 87 -7.19 -0.25 -6.84
N PHE A 88 -7.34 -1.17 -5.89
CA PHE A 88 -6.29 -1.61 -4.98
C PHE A 88 -5.93 -3.05 -5.31
N TYR A 89 -4.63 -3.32 -5.40
CA TYR A 89 -4.08 -4.64 -5.70
C TYR A 89 -3.08 -5.04 -4.63
N PHE A 90 -3.27 -6.23 -4.06
CA PHE A 90 -2.40 -6.84 -3.06
C PHE A 90 -1.73 -8.05 -3.72
N VAL A 91 -0.42 -7.97 -3.95
CA VAL A 91 0.28 -8.84 -4.89
C VAL A 91 1.53 -9.40 -4.22
N SER A 92 1.62 -10.72 -4.09
CA SER A 92 2.83 -11.34 -3.60
C SER A 92 3.92 -11.38 -4.68
N HIS A 93 5.19 -11.48 -4.27
CA HIS A 93 6.32 -11.63 -5.20
C HIS A 93 6.15 -12.80 -6.18
N ASP A 94 5.53 -13.90 -5.74
CA ASP A 94 5.27 -15.06 -6.59
C ASP A 94 4.19 -14.81 -7.65
N ASP A 95 3.15 -14.04 -7.30
CA ASP A 95 2.09 -13.67 -8.23
C ASP A 95 2.53 -12.59 -9.22
N PHE A 96 3.55 -11.79 -8.88
CA PHE A 96 4.10 -10.77 -9.77
C PHE A 96 4.75 -11.37 -11.04
N LYS A 97 5.25 -12.61 -10.98
CA LYS A 97 5.81 -13.33 -12.13
C LYS A 97 4.76 -13.61 -13.22
N LYS A 98 3.46 -13.49 -12.89
CA LYS A 98 2.37 -13.64 -13.86
C LYS A 98 2.16 -12.30 -14.58
N PRO A 99 1.97 -12.29 -15.92
CA PRO A 99 1.87 -11.07 -16.72
C PRO A 99 0.55 -10.32 -16.45
N LEU A 100 0.47 -9.61 -15.32
CA LEU A 100 -0.74 -8.92 -14.86
C LEU A 100 -0.59 -7.39 -14.80
N PHE A 101 0.64 -6.86 -14.85
CA PHE A 101 0.88 -5.44 -14.54
C PHE A 101 1.20 -4.55 -15.75
N GLY A 102 1.54 -5.11 -16.91
CA GLY A 102 2.05 -4.35 -18.06
C GLY A 102 1.13 -3.26 -18.63
N GLY A 103 -0.16 -3.24 -18.26
CA GLY A 103 -1.15 -2.26 -18.72
C GLY A 103 -1.69 -1.30 -17.66
N LEU A 104 -1.32 -1.42 -16.39
CA LEU A 104 -1.94 -0.65 -15.29
C LEU A 104 -1.02 0.46 -14.79
N ALA A 105 -1.57 1.64 -14.50
CA ALA A 105 -0.84 2.78 -13.90
C ALA A 105 -1.38 3.09 -12.50
N GLY A 106 -0.50 3.52 -11.59
CA GLY A 106 -0.85 3.90 -10.22
C GLY A 106 0.35 4.02 -9.30
N ASP A 107 0.08 4.22 -8.01
CA ASP A 107 1.11 4.37 -6.99
C ASP A 107 1.45 3.00 -6.40
N VAL A 108 2.74 2.70 -6.35
CA VAL A 108 3.26 1.39 -5.92
C VAL A 108 3.91 1.53 -4.55
N TYR A 109 3.43 0.73 -3.62
CA TYR A 109 3.95 0.55 -2.27
C TYR A 109 4.68 -0.78 -2.25
N TYR A 110 5.99 -0.71 -2.08
CA TYR A 110 6.87 -1.88 -2.11
C TYR A 110 7.71 -1.93 -0.85
N ALA A 111 7.65 -3.06 -0.15
CA ALA A 111 8.58 -3.37 0.93
C ALA A 111 9.89 -3.86 0.28
N ILE A 112 10.96 -3.08 0.43
CA ILE A 112 12.28 -3.50 -0.02
C ILE A 112 12.82 -4.49 1.03
N PRO A 113 13.06 -5.75 0.65
CA PRO A 113 13.73 -6.70 1.53
C PRO A 113 15.16 -6.23 1.80
N GLN A 114 15.67 -6.47 3.02
CA GLN A 114 17.03 -6.06 3.40
C GLN A 114 18.12 -6.71 2.53
N GLN A 115 17.84 -7.88 1.97
CA GLN A 115 18.66 -8.55 0.95
C GLN A 115 17.76 -8.96 -0.20
N PRO A 116 17.60 -8.12 -1.25
CA PRO A 116 16.79 -8.47 -2.39
C PRO A 116 17.42 -9.61 -3.17
N SER A 117 16.62 -10.61 -3.48
CA SER A 117 16.90 -11.60 -4.51
C SER A 117 17.01 -10.93 -5.89
N ASP A 118 17.59 -11.63 -6.86
CA ASP A 118 17.71 -11.14 -8.24
C ASP A 118 16.36 -10.73 -8.86
N ILE A 119 15.28 -11.43 -8.47
CA ILE A 119 13.91 -11.14 -8.92
C ILE A 119 13.42 -9.81 -8.33
N GLU A 120 13.67 -9.58 -7.05
CA GLU A 120 13.28 -8.36 -6.34
C GLU A 120 14.10 -7.16 -6.83
N ALA A 121 15.39 -7.35 -7.08
CA ALA A 121 16.25 -6.34 -7.70
C ALA A 121 15.74 -5.96 -9.11
N TYR A 122 15.44 -6.96 -9.95
CA TYR A 122 14.85 -6.75 -11.27
C TYR A 122 13.50 -6.01 -11.20
N LEU A 123 12.67 -6.33 -10.20
CA LEU A 123 11.37 -5.72 -9.98
C LEU A 123 11.50 -4.25 -9.58
N ILE A 124 12.39 -3.94 -8.65
CA ILE A 124 12.70 -2.57 -8.23
C ILE A 124 13.19 -1.75 -9.44
N ASP A 125 14.11 -2.29 -10.23
CA ASP A 125 14.66 -1.63 -11.41
C ASP A 125 13.58 -1.41 -12.48
N SER A 126 12.79 -2.44 -12.79
CA SER A 126 11.71 -2.38 -13.79
C SER A 126 10.63 -1.37 -13.41
N LEU A 127 10.22 -1.32 -12.14
CA LEU A 127 9.24 -0.35 -11.65
C LEU A 127 9.78 1.09 -11.68
N SER A 128 11.07 1.27 -11.40
CA SER A 128 11.70 2.60 -11.38
C SER A 128 11.94 3.21 -12.76
N CYS A 129 12.03 2.37 -13.81
CA CYS A 129 12.19 2.80 -15.20
C CYS A 129 10.87 3.21 -15.89
N HIS A 130 9.71 2.93 -15.27
CA HIS A 130 8.41 3.22 -15.86
C HIS A 130 7.81 4.53 -15.32
N THR A 131 7.71 5.55 -16.19
CA THR A 131 7.08 6.86 -15.88
C THR A 131 5.60 6.80 -15.47
N ARG A 132 4.98 5.62 -15.52
CA ARG A 132 3.58 5.35 -15.18
C ARG A 132 3.38 4.89 -13.73
N TYR A 133 4.46 4.56 -13.02
CA TYR A 133 4.43 4.19 -11.61
C TYR A 133 5.14 5.26 -10.79
N TYR A 134 4.42 5.81 -9.80
CA TYR A 134 5.08 6.55 -8.74
C TYR A 134 5.40 5.54 -7.64
N VAL A 135 6.68 5.19 -7.51
CA VAL A 135 7.13 4.16 -6.57
C VAL A 135 7.48 4.83 -5.24
N THR A 136 6.75 4.49 -4.19
CA THR A 136 7.18 4.82 -2.83
C THR A 136 7.81 3.57 -2.20
N LYS A 137 9.12 3.66 -1.97
CA LYS A 137 9.98 2.59 -1.45
C LYS A 137 10.04 2.66 0.07
N TYR A 138 9.96 1.52 0.77
CA TYR A 138 10.12 1.44 2.22
C TYR A 138 10.97 0.22 2.63
N GLN A 139 11.53 0.22 3.84
CA GLN A 139 12.30 -0.91 4.36
C GLN A 139 11.39 -1.88 5.10
N GLY A 140 11.30 -3.14 4.66
CA GLY A 140 10.58 -4.19 5.38
C GLY A 140 11.23 -4.47 6.76
N SER A 141 10.41 -4.62 7.81
CA SER A 141 10.89 -4.97 9.15
C SER A 141 10.78 -6.48 9.37
N HIS A 142 11.91 -7.20 9.35
CA HIS A 142 11.95 -8.50 10.01
C HIS A 142 12.38 -8.30 11.46
N ASN A 143 11.48 -8.58 12.40
CA ASN A 143 11.91 -9.09 13.69
C ASN A 143 12.42 -10.52 13.43
N LYS A 144 13.71 -10.73 13.69
CA LYS A 144 14.31 -12.06 13.77
C LYS A 144 13.74 -12.84 14.95
#